data_AF-A0AAU9WCT5-F1
#
_entry.id   AF-A0AAU9WCT5-F1
#
_cell.length_a   1.000
_cell.length_b   1.000
_cell.length_c   1.000
_cell.angle_alpha   90.00
_cell.angle_beta   90.00
_cell.angle_gamma   90.00
#
_symmetry.space_group_name_H-M   'P 1'
#
loop_
_entity.id
_entity.type
_entity.pdbx_description
1 polymer ?
#
loop_
_entity_poly.entity_id
_entity_poly.type
_entity_poly.pdbx_seq_one_letter_code
_entity_poly.pdbx_strand_id
1 'polypeptide(L)'
;MITVVTEEYFPDKYRRYVELNTKFSGGYKRYSLTLPKYLHNKPRPFLNHCEKQIKHASEVQSKHIREEEGGNFKVQSQTDEVWYDLSFGSENIIPRCTCPDFCHTGLLCKHFFAIFDLYPMWQWDALPEKFRQNPHISLD
;
A
#
# COMPACT_ATOMS: atom_id res chain seq x y z
N MET A 1 -27.16 -4.00 -11.32
CA MET A 1 -26.71 -4.08 -12.72
C MET A 1 -25.32 -4.70 -12.91
N ILE A 2 -24.43 -4.69 -11.90
CA ILE A 2 -23.14 -5.41 -11.98
C ILE A 2 -23.29 -6.94 -11.86
N THR A 3 -24.25 -7.41 -11.06
CA THR A 3 -24.52 -8.84 -10.80
C THR A 3 -24.88 -9.65 -12.06
N VAL A 4 -25.74 -9.10 -12.93
CA VAL A 4 -26.19 -9.78 -14.17
C VAL A 4 -25.01 -10.03 -15.12
N VAL A 5 -24.08 -9.08 -15.25
CA VAL A 5 -22.92 -9.24 -16.15
C VAL A 5 -21.90 -10.24 -15.60
N THR A 6 -21.67 -10.25 -14.28
CA THR A 6 -20.70 -11.18 -13.66
C THR A 6 -21.23 -12.61 -13.54
N GLU A 7 -22.51 -12.78 -13.29
CA GLU A 7 -23.12 -14.09 -13.07
C GLU A 7 -23.60 -14.76 -14.37
N GLU A 8 -24.08 -14.00 -15.36
CA GLU A 8 -24.59 -14.60 -16.62
C GLU A 8 -23.54 -14.63 -17.75
N TYR A 9 -22.64 -13.65 -17.85
CA TYR A 9 -21.70 -13.55 -18.97
C TYR A 9 -20.29 -14.04 -18.65
N PHE A 10 -19.85 -13.98 -17.38
CA PHE A 10 -18.52 -14.45 -16.96
C PHE A 10 -18.54 -15.24 -15.64
N PRO A 11 -19.42 -16.26 -15.50
CA PRO A 11 -19.56 -17.01 -14.26
C PRO A 11 -18.25 -17.61 -13.77
N ASP A 12 -17.40 -18.10 -14.67
CA ASP A 12 -16.08 -18.66 -14.32
C ASP A 12 -15.11 -17.61 -13.75
N LYS A 13 -15.17 -16.36 -14.25
CA LYS A 13 -14.32 -15.27 -13.73
C LYS A 13 -14.80 -14.81 -12.36
N TYR A 14 -16.11 -14.72 -12.18
CA TYR A 14 -16.70 -14.39 -10.88
C TYR A 14 -16.41 -15.48 -9.85
N ARG A 15 -16.59 -16.77 -10.20
CA ARG A 15 -16.26 -17.89 -9.31
C ARG A 15 -14.78 -17.90 -8.94
N ARG A 16 -13.89 -17.65 -9.90
CA ARG A 16 -12.45 -17.53 -9.65
C ARG A 16 -12.10 -16.32 -8.77
N TYR A 17 -12.79 -15.19 -8.93
CA TYR A 17 -12.65 -14.03 -8.05
C TYR A 17 -13.04 -14.37 -6.60
N VAL A 18 -14.22 -14.97 -6.39
CA VAL A 18 -14.70 -15.40 -5.07
C VAL A 18 -13.76 -16.43 -4.45
N GLU A 19 -13.33 -17.43 -5.22
CA GLU A 19 -12.36 -18.43 -4.77
C GLU A 19 -11.03 -17.80 -4.34
N LEU A 20 -10.52 -16.82 -5.08
CA LEU A 20 -9.26 -16.14 -4.75
C LEU A 20 -9.43 -15.27 -3.50
N ASN A 21 -10.50 -14.47 -3.40
CA ASN A 21 -10.79 -13.67 -2.19
C ASN A 21 -10.92 -14.57 -0.96
N THR A 22 -11.65 -15.67 -1.08
CA THR A 22 -11.80 -16.66 0.00
C THR A 22 -10.45 -17.25 0.40
N LYS A 23 -9.64 -17.70 -0.57
CA LYS A 23 -8.31 -18.27 -0.33
C LYS A 23 -7.32 -17.31 0.32
N PHE A 24 -7.51 -16.01 0.10
CA PHE A 24 -6.66 -14.96 0.65
C PHE A 24 -7.23 -14.28 1.88
N SER A 25 -8.39 -14.71 2.37
CA SER A 25 -8.88 -14.31 3.68
C SER A 25 -8.08 -14.99 4.79
N GLY A 26 -7.89 -14.30 5.92
CA GLY A 26 -7.24 -14.87 7.11
C GLY A 26 -7.97 -16.09 7.70
N GLY A 27 -9.24 -16.31 7.32
CA GLY A 27 -10.02 -17.49 7.70
C GLY A 27 -9.62 -18.76 6.94
N TYR A 28 -9.03 -18.64 5.74
CA TYR A 28 -8.65 -19.79 4.92
C TYR A 28 -7.18 -20.18 5.06
N LYS A 29 -6.26 -19.20 5.14
CA LYS A 29 -4.82 -19.44 5.31
C LYS A 29 -4.23 -18.45 6.31
N ARG A 30 -3.46 -18.98 7.26
CA ARG A 30 -2.68 -18.14 8.20
C ARG A 30 -1.62 -17.34 7.43
N TYR A 31 -1.59 -16.04 7.66
CA TYR A 31 -0.53 -15.16 7.16
C TYR A 31 0.80 -15.45 7.86
N SER A 32 1.91 -15.10 7.18
CA SER A 32 3.22 -15.14 7.81
C SER A 32 3.25 -14.18 9.01
N LEU A 33 3.91 -14.59 10.10
CA LEU A 33 4.12 -13.74 11.28
C LEU A 33 4.98 -12.50 10.96
N THR A 34 5.70 -12.53 9.84
CA THR A 34 6.52 -11.41 9.36
C THR A 34 5.73 -10.36 8.60
N LEU A 35 4.48 -10.65 8.21
CA LEU A 35 3.64 -9.70 7.50
C LEU A 35 2.95 -8.79 8.53
N PRO A 36 3.05 -7.46 8.40
CA PRO A 36 2.34 -6.56 9.29
C PRO A 36 0.84 -6.80 9.28
N LYS A 37 0.21 -6.77 10.47
CA LYS A 37 -1.23 -7.06 10.63
C LYS A 37 -2.12 -6.17 9.75
N TYR A 38 -1.71 -4.93 9.49
CA TYR A 38 -2.48 -4.00 8.64
C TYR A 38 -2.56 -4.43 7.16
N LEU A 39 -1.68 -5.35 6.72
CA LEU A 39 -1.73 -5.95 5.40
C LEU A 39 -2.60 -7.22 5.36
N HIS A 40 -3.10 -7.72 6.49
CA HIS A 40 -4.02 -8.86 6.48
C HIS A 40 -5.32 -8.50 5.76
N ASN A 41 -5.93 -9.48 5.12
CA ASN A 41 -7.16 -9.36 4.33
C ASN A 41 -7.08 -8.30 3.22
N LYS A 42 -5.90 -8.14 2.62
CA LYS A 42 -5.69 -7.28 1.45
C LYS A 42 -5.60 -8.13 0.17
N PRO A 43 -5.99 -7.61 -1.00
CA PRO A 43 -5.90 -8.34 -2.26
C PRO A 43 -4.47 -8.78 -2.57
N ARG A 44 -4.30 -9.99 -3.13
CA ARG A 44 -2.98 -10.56 -3.46
C ARG A 44 -2.09 -9.64 -4.31
N PRO A 45 -2.61 -8.94 -5.35
CA PRO A 45 -1.78 -8.02 -6.12
C PRO A 45 -1.22 -6.88 -5.27
N PHE A 46 -2.04 -6.31 -4.38
CA PHE A 46 -1.62 -5.26 -3.45
C PHE A 46 -0.59 -5.78 -2.45
N LEU A 47 -0.81 -6.97 -1.88
CA LEU A 47 0.14 -7.61 -0.98
C LEU A 47 1.50 -7.83 -1.62
N ASN A 48 1.53 -8.41 -2.82
CA ASN A 48 2.78 -8.66 -3.54
C ASN A 48 3.52 -7.34 -3.83
N HIS A 49 2.79 -6.25 -4.13
CA HIS A 49 3.36 -4.91 -4.27
C HIS A 49 3.98 -4.45 -2.96
N CYS A 50 3.23 -4.46 -1.86
CA CYS A 50 3.72 -4.03 -0.55
C CYS A 50 4.96 -4.83 -0.09
N GLU A 51 4.96 -6.16 -0.25
CA GLU A 51 6.10 -7.01 0.12
C GLU A 51 7.37 -6.63 -0.67
N LYS A 52 7.23 -6.30 -1.96
CA LYS A 52 8.35 -5.82 -2.78
C LYS A 52 8.86 -4.47 -2.28
N GLN A 53 7.95 -3.53 -2.00
CA GLN A 53 8.31 -2.19 -1.54
C GLN A 53 8.94 -2.20 -0.15
N ILE A 54 8.49 -3.07 0.76
CA ILE A 54 9.09 -3.27 2.08
C ILE A 54 10.54 -3.73 1.96
N LYS A 55 10.85 -4.65 1.03
CA LYS A 55 12.23 -5.08 0.80
C LYS A 55 13.10 -3.92 0.32
N HIS A 56 12.61 -3.13 -0.63
CA HIS A 56 13.35 -1.98 -1.15
C HIS A 56 13.46 -0.84 -0.13
N ALA A 57 12.55 -0.75 0.83
CA ALA A 57 12.58 0.28 1.88
C ALA A 57 13.84 0.18 2.75
N SER A 58 14.41 -1.02 2.90
CA SER A 58 15.66 -1.25 3.65
C SER A 58 16.87 -0.50 3.08
N GLU A 59 16.83 -0.06 1.82
CA GLU A 59 17.88 0.76 1.19
C GLU A 59 17.83 2.22 1.65
N VAL A 60 16.68 2.67 2.15
CA VAL A 60 16.46 4.04 2.62
C VAL A 60 16.88 4.14 4.07
N GLN A 61 17.85 4.99 4.37
CA GLN A 61 18.34 5.24 5.71
C GLN A 61 17.78 6.56 6.23
N SER A 62 17.79 6.77 7.55
CA SER A 62 17.33 8.02 8.18
C SER A 62 17.99 9.27 7.58
N LYS A 63 19.27 9.21 7.20
CA LYS A 63 19.98 10.33 6.54
C LYS A 63 19.40 10.73 5.16
N HIS A 64 18.67 9.82 4.50
CA HIS A 64 18.00 10.05 3.22
C HIS A 64 16.59 10.63 3.40
N ILE A 65 16.15 10.89 4.63
CA ILE A 65 14.81 11.39 4.94
C ILE A 65 14.93 12.72 5.68
N ARG A 66 14.13 13.69 5.27
CA ARG A 66 13.90 14.93 6.00
C ARG A 66 12.42 15.02 6.31
N GLU A 67 12.09 15.01 7.60
CA GLU A 67 10.72 15.27 8.06
C GLU A 67 10.41 16.75 7.88
N GLU A 68 9.25 17.03 7.29
CA GLU A 68 8.64 18.34 7.20
C GLU A 68 7.37 18.36 8.06
N GLU A 69 6.79 19.54 8.25
CA GLU A 69 5.63 19.69 9.12
C GLU A 69 4.38 19.03 8.52
N GLY A 70 3.50 18.49 9.40
CA GLY A 70 2.18 18.01 9.01
C GLY A 70 2.17 16.70 8.20
N GLY A 71 3.14 15.81 8.43
CA GLY A 71 3.18 14.50 7.75
C GLY A 71 3.71 14.54 6.33
N ASN A 72 4.45 15.60 6.02
CA ASN A 72 5.19 15.74 4.79
C ASN A 72 6.65 15.36 5.02
N PHE A 73 7.27 14.77 4.01
CA PHE A 73 8.64 14.30 4.07
C PHE A 73 9.31 14.55 2.73
N LYS A 74 10.62 14.80 2.78
CA LYS A 74 11.48 14.68 1.60
C LYS A 74 12.33 13.45 1.71
N VAL A 75 12.29 12.61 0.68
CA VAL A 75 13.05 11.37 0.63
C VAL A 75 14.00 11.42 -0.57
N GLN A 76 15.29 11.28 -0.31
CA GLN A 76 16.32 11.26 -1.34
C GLN A 76 16.24 9.95 -2.14
N SER A 77 16.47 10.03 -3.44
CA SER A 77 16.68 8.85 -4.29
C SER A 77 17.95 8.11 -3.89
N GLN A 78 17.96 6.78 -4.04
CA GLN A 78 19.14 5.94 -3.82
C GLN A 78 19.97 5.76 -5.10
N THR A 79 19.42 6.13 -6.26
CA THR A 79 20.08 6.01 -7.56
C THR A 79 20.58 7.35 -8.08
N ASP A 80 19.90 8.44 -7.72
CA ASP A 80 20.13 9.78 -8.23
C ASP A 80 20.21 10.78 -7.08
N GLU A 81 20.77 11.97 -7.30
CA GLU A 81 20.82 13.03 -6.28
C GLU A 81 19.52 13.86 -6.20
N VAL A 82 18.38 13.24 -6.51
CA VAL A 82 17.05 13.86 -6.54
C VAL A 82 16.32 13.62 -5.21
N TRP A 83 15.58 14.63 -4.75
CA TRP A 83 14.69 14.52 -3.59
C TRP A 83 13.24 14.45 -4.06
N TYR A 84 12.48 13.50 -3.50
CA TYR A 84 11.05 13.34 -3.75
C TYR A 84 10.25 13.85 -2.56
N ASP A 85 9.17 14.56 -2.84
CA ASP A 85 8.19 14.97 -1.84
C ASP A 85 7.22 13.82 -1.59
N LEU A 86 7.00 13.51 -0.32
CA LEU A 86 6.06 12.53 0.17
C LEU A 86 5.11 13.21 1.15
N SER A 87 3.82 12.94 1.01
CA SER A 87 2.79 13.43 1.91
C SER A 87 1.92 12.25 2.33
N PHE A 88 1.72 12.09 3.64
CA PHE A 88 0.74 11.15 4.18
C PHE A 88 -0.70 11.58 3.86
N GLY A 89 -0.89 12.83 3.43
CA GLY A 89 -2.19 13.39 3.15
C GLY A 89 -2.94 13.76 4.43
N SER A 90 -4.24 13.95 4.28
CA SER A 90 -5.16 14.33 5.36
C SER A 90 -6.54 13.74 5.07
N GLU A 91 -7.55 14.07 5.87
CA GLU A 91 -8.91 13.52 5.71
C GLU A 91 -9.50 13.68 4.30
N ASN A 92 -9.09 14.71 3.57
CA ASN A 92 -9.55 15.00 2.20
C ASN A 92 -8.46 14.89 1.13
N ILE A 93 -7.24 14.55 1.52
CA ILE A 93 -6.09 14.47 0.62
C ILE A 93 -5.51 13.06 0.72
N ILE A 94 -5.52 12.31 -0.37
CA ILE A 94 -4.91 10.98 -0.41
C ILE A 94 -3.37 11.07 -0.27
N PRO A 95 -2.73 10.06 0.32
CA PRO A 95 -1.27 10.01 0.40
C PRO A 95 -0.67 10.05 -1.00
N ARG A 96 0.46 10.75 -1.14
CA ARG A 96 1.16 10.90 -2.42
C ARG A 96 2.67 10.91 -2.26
N CYS A 97 3.37 10.45 -3.27
CA CYS A 97 4.81 10.65 -3.41
C CYS A 97 5.13 11.06 -4.85
N THR A 98 6.13 11.94 -5.05
CA THR A 98 6.54 12.39 -6.38
C THR A 98 7.53 11.45 -7.07
N CYS A 99 7.84 10.30 -6.45
CA CYS A 99 8.73 9.32 -7.06
C CYS A 99 8.08 8.58 -8.24
N PRO A 100 8.87 8.09 -9.21
CA PRO A 100 8.33 7.42 -10.41
C PRO A 100 7.44 6.20 -10.10
N ASP A 101 7.78 5.42 -9.07
CA ASP A 101 7.04 4.22 -8.67
C ASP A 101 5.62 4.56 -8.20
N PHE A 102 5.47 5.61 -7.39
CA PHE A 102 4.17 6.09 -6.95
C PHE A 102 3.39 6.70 -8.11
N CYS A 103 4.03 7.55 -8.92
CA CYS A 103 3.39 8.19 -10.08
C CYS A 103 2.86 7.16 -11.10
N HIS A 104 3.54 6.02 -11.26
CA HIS A 104 3.11 4.97 -12.17
C HIS A 104 2.01 4.07 -11.59
N THR A 105 2.11 3.70 -10.31
CA THR A 105 1.21 2.70 -9.71
C THR A 105 0.03 3.28 -8.94
N GLY A 106 0.17 4.49 -8.40
CA GLY A 106 -0.75 5.09 -7.44
C GLY A 106 -0.79 4.39 -6.07
N LEU A 107 0.11 3.43 -5.82
CA LEU A 107 0.19 2.66 -4.59
C LEU A 107 1.36 3.14 -3.71
N LEU A 108 1.32 2.82 -2.41
CA LEU A 108 2.42 3.14 -1.50
C LEU A 108 3.74 2.58 -2.02
N CYS A 109 4.71 3.45 -2.28
CA CYS A 109 6.06 3.10 -2.73
C CYS A 109 6.99 2.78 -1.54
N LYS A 110 8.22 2.35 -1.82
CA LYS A 110 9.24 2.04 -0.78
C LYS A 110 9.47 3.17 0.22
N HIS A 111 9.30 4.43 -0.18
CA HIS A 111 9.49 5.59 0.70
C HIS A 111 8.49 5.61 1.86
N PHE A 112 7.23 5.23 1.64
CA PHE A 112 6.24 5.13 2.72
C PHE A 112 6.65 4.08 3.74
N PHE A 113 7.05 2.89 3.26
CA PHE A 113 7.48 1.80 4.14
C PHE A 113 8.76 2.14 4.91
N ALA A 114 9.70 2.86 4.29
CA ALA A 114 10.89 3.35 4.99
C ALA A 114 10.53 4.31 6.14
N ILE A 115 9.55 5.18 5.92
CA ILE A 115 9.05 6.07 6.99
C ILE A 115 8.36 5.25 8.08
N PHE A 116 7.56 4.22 7.74
CA PHE A 116 6.91 3.36 8.74
C PHE A 116 7.91 2.70 9.68
N ASP A 117 9.06 2.30 9.15
CA ASP A 117 10.13 1.63 9.90
C ASP A 117 10.95 2.62 10.75
N LEU A 118 11.19 3.83 10.26
CA LEU A 118 12.07 4.82 10.90
C LEU A 118 11.33 5.81 11.82
N TYR A 119 10.04 6.04 11.60
CA TYR A 119 9.23 7.03 12.30
C TYR A 119 7.96 6.36 12.89
N PRO A 120 8.00 5.90 14.15
CA PRO A 120 6.91 5.15 14.76
C PRO A 120 5.55 5.87 14.82
N MET A 121 5.53 7.21 14.79
CA MET A 121 4.28 7.98 14.74
C MET A 121 3.63 7.98 13.34
N TRP A 122 4.43 7.73 12.31
CA TRP A 122 4.05 7.83 10.90
C TRP A 122 3.97 6.43 10.29
N GLN A 123 3.09 5.60 10.84
CA GLN A 123 2.85 4.23 10.37
C GLN A 123 1.56 4.14 9.55
N TRP A 124 1.12 2.92 9.21
CA TRP A 124 -0.10 2.67 8.46
C TRP A 124 -1.31 3.44 9.02
N ASP A 125 -1.48 3.49 10.34
CA ASP A 125 -2.63 4.14 10.97
C ASP A 125 -2.61 5.67 10.87
N ALA A 126 -1.47 6.28 10.55
CA ALA A 126 -1.37 7.70 10.23
C ALA A 126 -1.90 8.03 8.82
N LEU A 127 -2.13 7.01 7.97
CA LEU A 127 -2.74 7.23 6.66
C LEU A 127 -4.24 7.54 6.80
N PRO A 128 -4.78 8.44 5.95
CA PRO A 128 -6.20 8.75 5.91
C PRO A 128 -7.07 7.50 5.81
N GLU A 129 -8.16 7.47 6.58
CA GLU A 129 -9.08 6.33 6.61
C GLU A 129 -9.63 6.01 5.21
N LYS A 130 -9.95 7.04 4.42
CA LYS A 130 -10.38 6.91 3.02
C LYS A 130 -9.37 6.15 2.15
N PHE A 131 -8.07 6.27 2.43
CA PHE A 131 -7.06 5.48 1.75
C PHE A 131 -7.07 4.05 2.29
N ARG A 132 -7.01 3.86 3.62
CA ARG A 132 -6.93 2.53 4.26
C ARG A 132 -8.12 1.61 3.94
N GLN A 133 -9.30 2.19 3.76
CA GLN A 133 -10.55 1.49 3.45
C GLN A 133 -10.91 1.51 1.96
N ASN A 134 -10.01 1.97 1.08
CA ASN A 134 -10.30 2.01 -0.33
C ASN A 134 -10.58 0.57 -0.85
N PRO A 135 -11.71 0.33 -1.53
CA PRO A 135 -12.09 -1.00 -2.01
C PRO A 135 -11.10 -1.57 -3.02
N HIS A 136 -10.32 -0.75 -3.72
CA HIS A 136 -9.27 -1.22 -4.63
C HIS A 136 -8.08 -1.87 -3.91
N ILE A 137 -7.91 -1.59 -2.62
CA ILE A 137 -6.84 -2.16 -1.79
C ILE A 137 -7.38 -3.05 -0.67
N SER A 138 -8.69 -3.25 -0.55
CA SER A 138 -9.31 -4.11 0.45
C SER A 138 -9.99 -5.30 -0.21
N LEU A 139 -10.00 -6.46 0.45
CA LEU A 139 -10.84 -7.57 0.02
C LEU A 139 -12.30 -7.22 0.31
N ASP A 140 -13.18 -7.61 -0.60
CA ASP A 140 -14.65 -7.56 -0.46
C ASP A 140 -15.13 -8.62 0.55
#